data_AF-A0A172XVB4-F1
#
_entry.id   AF-A0A172XVB4-F1
#
_cell.length_a   1.000
_cell.length_b   1.000
_cell.length_c   1.000
_cell.angle_alpha   90.00
_cell.angle_beta   90.00
_cell.angle_gamma   90.00
#
_symmetry.space_group_name_H-M   'P 1'
#
loop_
_entity.id
_entity.type
_entity.pdbx_description
1 polymer ?
#
loop_
_entity_poly.entity_id
_entity_poly.type
_entity_poly.pdbx_seq_one_letter_code
_entity_poly.pdbx_strand_id
1 'polypeptide(L)'
;MNISAYILEYLKQFGSVTVPSFGVFSLENSKAIINSENGSILPPASQITFSPDHEIQSDELIAFIADQKQMSFEASKSDLKIQTDFWKKKLQAEQTLEIQNLGTIFIEDGHTHFKGKRIESGHPDFYGLEEIKISDIKAKDKAVVSEKSGKDYKFSKSLLWIFLIVIPILGIAYLAFTNQELLFGNESFKHEKDSIKINATVSVYVKDTVKVDSTQMKIADSLKTLKKDSIVKPVEKAVQVPTTPNKTKAKWQK
;
A
#
# COMPACT_ATOMS: atom_id res chain seq x y z
N MET A 1 -2.84 16.40 38.95
CA MET A 1 -1.85 15.48 38.34
C MET A 1 -2.40 15.00 37.00
N ASN A 2 -1.59 14.97 35.94
CA ASN A 2 -2.09 14.66 34.59
C ASN A 2 -1.90 13.16 34.27
N ILE A 3 -2.66 12.30 34.95
CA ILE A 3 -2.60 10.82 34.78
C ILE A 3 -2.95 10.41 33.35
N SER A 4 -3.81 11.16 32.67
CA SER A 4 -4.16 10.89 31.28
C SER A 4 -2.98 11.04 30.31
N ALA A 5 -1.99 11.88 30.62
CA ALA A 5 -0.77 11.99 29.81
C ALA A 5 0.07 10.71 29.90
N TYR A 6 0.27 10.15 31.10
CA TYR A 6 1.00 8.89 31.28
C TYR A 6 0.26 7.70 30.67
N ILE A 7 -1.07 7.68 30.75
CA ILE A 7 -1.87 6.66 30.06
C ILE A 7 -1.63 6.75 28.54
N LEU A 8 -1.62 7.96 27.97
CA LEU A 8 -1.33 8.13 26.55
C LEU A 8 0.10 7.68 26.18
N GLU A 9 1.09 7.99 27.01
CA GLU A 9 2.48 7.53 26.78
C GLU A 9 2.60 6.01 26.82
N TYR A 10 2.02 5.36 27.82
CA TYR A 10 1.97 3.91 27.91
C TYR A 10 1.25 3.32 26.69
N LEU A 11 0.11 3.91 26.31
CA LEU A 11 -0.67 3.47 25.17
C LEU A 11 0.11 3.58 23.85
N LYS A 12 0.92 4.64 23.67
CA LYS A 12 1.80 4.80 22.51
C LYS A 12 2.93 3.75 22.45
N GLN A 13 3.40 3.29 23.61
CA GLN A 13 4.51 2.35 23.69
C GLN A 13 4.05 0.88 23.58
N PHE A 14 2.94 0.53 24.21
CA PHE A 14 2.47 -0.86 24.35
C PHE A 14 1.18 -1.16 23.57
N GLY A 15 0.49 -0.15 23.06
CA GLY A 15 -0.73 -0.29 22.26
C GLY A 15 -2.02 -0.53 23.07
N SER A 16 -1.92 -1.06 24.29
CA SER A 16 -3.06 -1.20 25.20
C SER A 16 -2.63 -0.98 26.64
N VAL A 17 -3.55 -0.46 27.45
CA VAL A 17 -3.31 -0.12 28.85
C VAL A 17 -4.54 -0.41 29.70
N THR A 18 -4.32 -1.15 30.77
CA THR A 18 -5.36 -1.47 31.75
C THR A 18 -5.33 -0.44 32.87
N VAL A 19 -6.44 0.28 33.04
CA VAL A 19 -6.62 1.24 34.13
C VAL A 19 -7.45 0.55 35.22
N PRO A 20 -6.85 0.25 36.39
CA PRO A 20 -7.50 -0.51 37.44
C PRO A 20 -8.78 0.18 37.90
N SER A 21 -9.80 -0.64 38.14
CA SER A 21 -11.14 -0.19 38.52
C SER A 21 -11.83 0.73 37.51
N PHE A 22 -11.32 0.97 36.30
CA PHE A 22 -11.95 1.86 35.33
C PHE A 22 -12.23 1.16 34.01
N GLY A 23 -11.22 0.54 33.40
CA GLY A 23 -11.35 -0.22 32.16
C GLY A 23 -10.05 -0.29 31.38
N VAL A 24 -10.16 -0.72 30.13
CA VAL A 24 -9.01 -0.91 29.23
C VAL A 24 -9.07 0.13 28.11
N PHE A 25 -7.96 0.82 27.89
CA PHE A 25 -7.76 1.62 26.68
C PHE A 25 -6.90 0.84 25.69
N SER A 26 -7.23 0.91 24.41
CA SER A 26 -6.51 0.23 23.34
C SER A 26 -6.37 1.13 22.12
N LEU A 27 -5.35 0.88 21.31
CA LEU A 27 -5.22 1.46 19.98
C LEU A 27 -5.82 0.51 18.96
N GLU A 28 -6.79 1.00 18.21
CA GLU A 28 -7.36 0.31 17.07
C GLU A 28 -7.05 1.05 15.78
N ASN A 29 -6.79 0.29 14.72
CA ASN A 29 -6.61 0.88 13.40
C ASN A 29 -7.96 1.36 12.85
N SER A 30 -8.09 2.66 12.69
CA SER A 30 -9.26 3.28 12.07
C SER A 30 -9.01 3.54 10.59
N LYS A 31 -10.02 3.23 9.78
CA LYS A 31 -10.00 3.48 8.33
C LYS A 31 -10.01 4.98 8.05
N ALA A 32 -9.87 5.34 6.77
CA ALA A 32 -10.10 6.70 6.32
C ALA A 32 -11.55 7.11 6.63
N ILE A 33 -11.73 8.31 7.17
CA ILE A 33 -13.05 8.84 7.56
C ILE A 33 -13.32 10.09 6.74
N ILE A 34 -14.53 10.16 6.16
CA ILE A 34 -14.99 11.37 5.50
C ILE A 34 -15.61 12.26 6.58
N ASN A 35 -15.04 13.45 6.77
CA ASN A 35 -15.63 14.48 7.59
C ASN A 35 -16.61 15.30 6.74
N SER A 36 -17.90 15.07 6.97
CA SER A 36 -19.00 15.74 6.24
C SER A 36 -19.12 17.23 6.58
N GLU A 37 -18.62 17.68 7.74
CA GLU A 37 -18.75 19.07 8.18
C GLU A 37 -17.84 20.00 7.40
N ASN A 38 -16.58 19.60 7.21
CA ASN A 38 -15.56 20.38 6.50
C ASN A 38 -15.30 19.89 5.07
N GLY A 39 -15.93 18.79 4.65
CA GLY A 39 -15.72 18.17 3.35
C GLY A 39 -14.29 17.67 3.18
N SER A 40 -13.71 17.06 4.21
CA SER A 40 -12.36 16.49 4.16
C SER A 40 -12.35 14.96 4.30
N ILE A 41 -11.27 14.35 3.85
CA ILE A 41 -10.99 12.93 4.01
C ILE A 41 -9.80 12.82 4.96
N LEU A 42 -10.07 12.31 6.15
CA LEU A 42 -9.05 12.00 7.15
C LEU A 42 -8.38 10.67 6.75
N PRO A 43 -7.05 10.60 6.76
CA PRO A 43 -6.31 9.38 6.44
C PRO A 43 -6.54 8.31 7.52
N PRO A 44 -6.29 7.02 7.24
CA PRO A 44 -6.27 5.97 8.26
C PRO A 44 -5.32 6.33 9.41
N ALA A 45 -5.72 6.05 10.65
CA ALA A 45 -4.92 6.38 11.83
C ALA A 45 -5.25 5.42 12.98
N SER A 46 -4.35 5.33 13.96
CA SER A 46 -4.64 4.64 15.21
C SER A 46 -5.57 5.50 16.08
N GLN A 47 -6.74 4.97 16.38
CA GLN A 47 -7.75 5.61 17.23
C GLN A 47 -7.78 4.93 18.59
N ILE A 48 -7.89 5.73 19.64
CA ILE A 48 -8.04 5.21 21.00
C ILE A 48 -9.45 4.64 21.15
N THR A 49 -9.58 3.42 21.66
CA THR A 49 -10.83 2.80 22.07
C THR A 49 -10.82 2.52 23.57
N PHE A 50 -12.02 2.42 24.15
CA PHE A 50 -12.19 2.20 25.58
C PHE A 50 -13.22 1.11 25.81
N SER A 51 -12.84 0.12 26.60
CA SER A 51 -13.73 -0.94 27.09
C SER A 51 -13.90 -0.80 28.60
N PRO A 52 -15.12 -0.51 29.09
CA PRO A 52 -15.35 -0.37 30.52
C PRO A 52 -15.21 -1.72 31.24
N ASP A 53 -14.37 -1.75 32.27
CA ASP A 53 -14.22 -2.90 33.17
C ASP A 53 -13.85 -2.39 34.57
N HIS A 54 -14.73 -2.62 35.53
CA HIS A 54 -14.56 -2.13 36.90
C HIS A 54 -13.92 -3.15 37.84
N GLU A 55 -13.86 -4.42 37.44
CA GLU A 55 -13.30 -5.50 38.25
C GLU A 55 -11.82 -5.68 37.96
N ILE A 56 -11.37 -5.28 36.77
CA ILE A 56 -9.97 -5.40 36.37
C ILE A 56 -9.04 -4.62 37.29
N GLN A 57 -7.98 -5.29 37.72
CA GLN A 57 -6.87 -4.72 38.47
C GLN A 57 -5.59 -5.03 37.72
N SER A 58 -4.71 -4.04 37.61
CA SER A 58 -3.39 -4.20 37.00
C SER A 58 -2.40 -3.28 37.69
N ASP A 59 -1.19 -3.81 37.93
CA ASP A 59 -0.09 -3.08 38.53
C ASP A 59 0.87 -2.48 37.47
N GLU A 60 0.69 -2.79 36.18
CA GLU A 60 1.61 -2.38 35.10
C GLU A 60 1.64 -0.86 34.91
N LEU A 61 0.46 -0.23 34.78
CA LEU A 61 0.36 1.23 34.70
C LEU A 61 0.91 1.89 35.97
N ILE A 62 0.67 1.28 37.14
CA ILE A 62 1.13 1.82 38.43
C ILE A 62 2.65 1.84 38.47
N ALA A 63 3.30 0.73 38.08
CA ALA A 63 4.75 0.63 38.00
C ALA A 63 5.33 1.65 37.00
N PHE A 64 4.70 1.81 35.84
CA PHE A 64 5.12 2.80 34.83
C PHE A 64 5.03 4.24 35.36
N ILE A 65 3.93 4.60 36.02
CA ILE A 65 3.77 5.94 36.60
C ILE A 65 4.81 6.16 37.72
N ALA A 66 5.09 5.14 38.54
CA ALA A 66 6.08 5.22 39.60
C ALA A 66 7.49 5.50 39.05
N ASP A 67 7.88 4.79 37.98
CA ASP A 67 9.17 4.96 37.30
C ASP A 67 9.31 6.34 36.64
N GLN A 68 8.31 6.74 35.84
CA GLN A 68 8.30 8.03 35.15
C GLN A 68 8.30 9.22 36.11
N LYS A 69 7.63 9.10 37.26
CA LYS A 69 7.52 10.18 38.25
C LYS A 69 8.54 10.09 39.38
N GLN A 70 9.37 9.05 39.42
CA GLN A 70 10.33 8.80 40.50
C GLN A 70 9.65 8.85 41.89
N MET A 71 8.50 8.19 42.02
CA MET A 71 7.74 8.12 43.27
C MET A 71 7.54 6.68 43.74
N SER A 72 7.14 6.50 44.99
CA SER A 72 6.86 5.16 45.50
C SER A 72 5.64 4.54 44.80
N PHE A 73 5.66 3.21 44.67
CA PHE A 73 4.58 2.44 44.07
C PHE A 73 3.23 2.72 44.75
N GLU A 74 3.20 2.78 46.09
CA GLU A 74 1.97 3.08 46.83
C GLU A 74 1.44 4.49 46.58
N ALA A 75 2.32 5.48 46.45
CA ALA A 75 1.91 6.85 46.12
C ALA A 75 1.27 6.90 44.72
N SER A 76 1.89 6.26 43.72
CA SER A 76 1.31 6.15 42.37
C SER A 76 -0.05 5.44 42.36
N LYS A 77 -0.19 4.36 43.15
CA LYS A 77 -1.44 3.62 43.27
C LYS A 77 -2.56 4.47 43.87
N SER A 78 -2.25 5.22 44.93
CA SER A 78 -3.19 6.14 45.56
C SER A 78 -3.63 7.25 44.60
N ASP A 79 -2.68 7.89 43.91
CA ASP A 79 -2.95 8.97 42.96
C ASP A 79 -3.84 8.50 41.81
N LEU A 80 -3.52 7.33 41.24
CA LEU A 80 -4.32 6.71 40.19
C LEU A 80 -5.75 6.42 40.67
N LYS A 81 -5.89 5.86 41.87
CA LYS A 81 -7.19 5.55 42.46
C LYS A 81 -8.04 6.81 42.64
N ILE A 82 -7.46 7.89 43.15
CA ILE A 82 -8.14 9.19 43.33
C ILE A 82 -8.67 9.69 41.98
N GLN A 83 -7.87 9.59 40.93
CA GLN A 83 -8.26 10.02 39.59
C GLN A 83 -9.38 9.16 38.99
N THR A 84 -9.29 7.84 39.11
CA THR A 84 -10.34 6.94 38.62
C THR A 84 -11.65 7.13 39.39
N ASP A 85 -11.58 7.37 40.70
CA ASP A 85 -12.76 7.65 41.52
C ASP A 85 -13.40 8.99 41.14
N PHE A 86 -12.57 10.00 40.81
CA PHE A 86 -13.05 11.27 40.27
C PHE A 86 -13.76 11.09 38.92
N TRP A 87 -13.16 10.33 38.00
CA TRP A 87 -13.77 10.04 36.70
C TRP A 87 -15.09 9.31 36.82
N LYS A 88 -15.19 8.30 37.68
CA LYS A 88 -16.44 7.59 37.96
C LYS A 88 -17.52 8.52 38.47
N LYS A 89 -17.22 9.32 39.49
CA LYS A 89 -18.17 10.27 40.07
C LYS A 89 -18.64 11.30 39.04
N LYS A 90 -17.72 11.82 38.23
CA LYS A 90 -18.04 12.77 37.17
C LYS A 90 -18.93 12.14 36.09
N LEU A 91 -18.60 10.93 35.64
CA LEU A 91 -19.40 10.20 34.66
C LEU A 91 -20.80 9.86 35.22
N GLN A 92 -20.92 9.52 36.50
CA GLN A 92 -22.22 9.28 37.15
C GLN A 92 -23.07 10.55 37.29
N ALA A 93 -22.45 11.71 37.54
CA ALA A 93 -23.16 12.97 37.74
C ALA A 93 -23.55 13.66 36.43
N GLU A 94 -22.61 13.75 35.48
CA GLU A 94 -22.76 14.52 34.24
C GLU A 94 -23.11 13.64 33.03
N GLN A 95 -23.07 12.30 33.16
CA GLN A 95 -23.22 11.31 32.07
C GLN A 95 -22.20 11.44 30.93
N THR A 96 -21.35 12.49 30.96
CA THR A 96 -20.29 12.77 30.00
C THR A 96 -19.00 13.09 30.76
N LEU A 97 -17.88 12.55 30.29
CA LEU A 97 -16.55 12.75 30.84
C LEU A 97 -15.55 12.97 29.70
N GLU A 98 -15.00 14.18 29.62
CA GLU A 98 -13.85 14.45 28.77
C GLU A 98 -12.55 14.14 29.51
N ILE A 99 -11.73 13.27 28.92
CA ILE A 99 -10.39 12.95 29.40
C ILE A 99 -9.38 13.54 28.41
N GLN A 100 -8.60 14.51 28.89
CA GLN A 100 -7.58 15.16 28.08
C GLN A 100 -6.65 14.13 27.43
N ASN A 101 -6.35 14.33 26.15
CA ASN A 101 -5.48 13.50 25.32
C ASN A 101 -5.97 12.08 24.99
N LEU A 102 -7.04 11.59 25.64
CA LEU A 102 -7.59 10.26 25.37
C LEU A 102 -8.90 10.34 24.58
N GLY A 103 -9.86 11.16 25.01
CA GLY A 103 -11.17 11.26 24.36
C GLY A 103 -12.31 11.59 25.31
N THR A 104 -13.54 11.44 24.82
CA THR A 104 -14.76 11.74 25.58
C THR A 104 -15.58 10.47 25.75
N ILE A 105 -15.91 10.14 26.99
CA ILE A 105 -16.84 9.07 27.35
C ILE A 105 -18.20 9.71 27.58
N PHE A 106 -19.27 9.10 27.07
CA PHE A 106 -20.64 9.54 27.32
C PHE A 106 -21.55 8.33 27.43
N ILE A 107 -22.60 8.46 28.24
CA ILE A 107 -23.62 7.42 28.43
C ILE A 107 -24.85 7.83 27.64
N GLU A 108 -25.27 7.00 26.69
CA GLU A 108 -26.46 7.20 25.87
C GLU A 108 -27.30 5.92 25.94
N ASP A 109 -28.59 6.04 26.23
CA ASP A 109 -29.52 4.90 26.36
C ASP A 109 -29.02 3.77 27.29
N GLY A 110 -28.31 4.13 28.36
CA GLY A 110 -27.72 3.18 29.32
C GLY A 110 -26.47 2.45 28.82
N HIS A 111 -26.02 2.73 27.60
CA HIS A 111 -24.79 2.18 27.02
C HIS A 111 -23.66 3.20 27.12
N THR A 112 -22.46 2.74 27.44
CA THR A 112 -21.27 3.59 27.49
C THR A 112 -20.67 3.69 26.10
N HIS A 113 -20.61 4.90 25.56
CA HIS A 113 -19.97 5.23 24.30
C HIS A 113 -18.67 5.99 24.55
N PHE A 114 -17.69 5.77 23.67
CA PHE A 114 -16.41 6.44 23.74
C PHE A 114 -16.01 7.03 22.39
N LYS A 115 -15.77 8.33 22.38
CA LYS A 115 -15.18 9.07 21.26
C LYS A 115 -13.71 9.33 21.56
N GLY A 116 -12.87 8.38 21.19
CA GLY A 116 -11.42 8.50 21.34
C GLY A 116 -10.78 9.48 20.38
N LYS A 117 -9.66 10.07 20.79
CA LYS A 117 -8.82 10.88 19.90
C LYS A 117 -8.04 9.98 18.95
N ARG A 118 -7.77 10.48 17.74
CA ARG A 118 -6.83 9.88 16.80
C ARG A 118 -5.43 10.27 17.24
N ILE A 119 -4.51 9.31 17.30
CA ILE A 119 -3.11 9.62 17.57
C ILE A 119 -2.47 10.11 16.27
N GLU A 120 -1.99 11.34 16.30
CA GLU A 120 -1.24 11.96 15.19
C GLU A 120 0.19 11.41 15.12
N SER A 121 0.75 11.44 13.90
CA SER A 121 2.17 11.31 13.52
C SER A 121 3.13 10.62 14.50
N GLY A 122 3.71 9.49 14.05
CA GLY A 122 4.80 8.79 14.75
C GLY A 122 4.49 7.36 15.18
N HIS A 123 3.24 6.91 15.03
CA HIS A 123 2.91 5.49 15.12
C HIS A 123 3.30 4.78 13.80
N PRO A 124 3.83 3.53 13.83
CA PRO A 124 4.18 2.78 12.63
C PRO A 124 3.03 2.64 11.61
N ASP A 125 1.79 2.69 12.09
CA ASP A 125 0.57 2.58 11.27
C ASP A 125 0.25 3.86 10.47
N PHE A 126 0.94 4.97 10.75
CA PHE A 126 0.72 6.24 10.09
C PHE A 126 1.64 6.37 8.87
N TYR A 127 1.10 6.06 7.69
CA TYR A 127 1.82 6.10 6.40
C TYR A 127 2.21 7.52 5.92
N GLY A 128 2.16 8.54 6.77
CA GLY A 128 2.49 9.92 6.40
C GLY A 128 1.46 10.57 5.47
N LEU A 129 0.24 10.03 5.40
CA LEU A 129 -0.82 10.59 4.58
C LEU A 129 -1.40 11.85 5.23
N GLU A 130 -1.62 12.88 4.44
CA GLU A 130 -2.24 14.13 4.88
C GLU A 130 -3.77 14.08 4.74
N GLU A 131 -4.46 14.95 5.48
CA GLU A 131 -5.89 15.19 5.31
C GLU A 131 -6.16 15.84 3.95
N ILE A 132 -7.08 15.25 3.17
CA ILE A 132 -7.44 15.76 1.84
C ILE A 132 -8.71 16.58 1.96
N LYS A 133 -8.65 17.88 1.69
CA LYS A 133 -9.85 18.75 1.64
C LYS A 133 -10.45 18.70 0.24
N ILE A 134 -11.69 18.26 0.10
CA ILE A 134 -12.37 18.12 -1.20
C ILE A 134 -12.56 19.50 -1.87
N SER A 135 -12.67 20.56 -1.07
CA SER A 135 -12.69 21.95 -1.54
C SER A 135 -11.46 22.34 -2.37
N ASP A 136 -10.29 21.77 -2.06
CA ASP A 136 -9.03 22.06 -2.76
C ASP A 136 -8.91 21.30 -4.09
N ILE A 137 -9.75 20.28 -4.31
CA ILE A 137 -9.76 19.43 -5.51
C ILE A 137 -10.52 20.11 -6.66
N LYS A 138 -11.15 21.28 -6.46
CA LYS A 138 -11.86 21.98 -7.54
C LYS A 138 -10.89 22.45 -8.64
N ALA A 139 -10.77 21.59 -9.65
CA ALA A 139 -10.26 21.81 -11.00
C ALA A 139 -8.85 22.39 -11.12
N LYS A 140 -7.83 21.55 -10.84
CA LYS A 140 -6.56 21.61 -11.59
C LYS A 140 -6.60 20.81 -12.89
N ASP A 141 -7.79 20.49 -13.41
CA ASP A 141 -7.99 19.96 -14.77
C ASP A 141 -7.87 21.09 -15.82
N LYS A 142 -6.71 21.75 -15.85
CA LYS A 142 -6.09 22.33 -17.05
C LYS A 142 -4.57 22.21 -16.96
N ALA A 143 -4.04 21.08 -16.53
CA ALA A 143 -2.63 20.77 -16.72
C ALA A 143 -2.38 19.26 -16.84
N VAL A 144 -2.31 18.82 -18.09
CA VAL A 144 -1.53 17.66 -18.57
C VAL A 144 -2.04 16.26 -18.19
N VAL A 145 -3.09 15.79 -18.87
CA VAL A 145 -3.05 14.46 -19.52
C VAL A 145 -3.74 14.59 -20.88
N SER A 146 -2.91 14.63 -21.92
CA SER A 146 -3.34 14.49 -23.31
C SER A 146 -3.64 13.01 -23.57
N GLU A 147 -4.89 12.59 -23.35
CA GLU A 147 -5.41 11.39 -23.99
C GLU A 147 -5.86 11.73 -25.40
N LYS A 148 -5.17 11.13 -26.37
CA LYS A 148 -5.51 11.15 -27.78
C LYS A 148 -6.85 10.44 -27.98
N SER A 149 -7.93 11.19 -28.12
CA SER A 149 -9.16 10.68 -28.72
C SER A 149 -9.58 11.59 -29.88
N GLY A 150 -9.84 10.96 -31.02
CA GLY A 150 -10.56 11.47 -32.18
C GLY A 150 -10.20 12.88 -32.66
N LYS A 151 -9.23 13.01 -33.56
CA LYS A 151 -9.06 14.26 -34.32
C LYS A 151 -10.24 14.42 -35.28
N ASP A 152 -11.29 15.10 -34.83
CA ASP A 152 -12.24 15.74 -35.73
C ASP A 152 -11.47 16.80 -36.51
N TYR A 153 -11.34 16.58 -37.82
CA TYR A 153 -10.65 17.48 -38.73
C TYR A 153 -11.43 18.80 -38.84
N LYS A 154 -11.10 19.77 -37.98
CA LYS A 154 -11.68 21.11 -38.06
C LYS A 154 -10.91 21.94 -39.07
N PHE A 155 -11.52 22.13 -40.23
CA PHE A 155 -11.11 23.08 -41.26
C PHE A 155 -11.08 24.50 -40.68
N SER A 156 -9.93 24.93 -40.20
CA SER A 156 -9.63 26.34 -39.98
C SER A 156 -9.09 26.95 -41.28
N LYS A 157 -8.94 28.28 -41.32
CA LYS A 157 -8.59 29.14 -42.47
C LYS A 157 -7.27 28.81 -43.22
N SER A 158 -6.69 27.64 -43.01
CA SER A 158 -5.50 27.12 -43.68
C SER A 158 -5.77 26.52 -45.07
N LEU A 159 -7.04 26.37 -45.48
CA LEU A 159 -7.38 25.90 -46.84
C LEU A 159 -6.84 26.80 -47.95
N LEU A 160 -6.66 28.10 -47.68
CA LEU A 160 -6.05 29.04 -48.63
C LEU A 160 -4.56 28.76 -48.87
N TRP A 161 -3.84 28.18 -47.91
CA TRP A 161 -2.42 27.81 -48.10
C TRP A 161 -2.26 26.52 -48.92
N ILE A 162 -3.26 25.63 -48.96
CA ILE A 162 -3.22 24.45 -49.84
C ILE A 162 -3.17 24.89 -51.31
N PHE A 163 -3.89 25.94 -51.72
CA PHE A 163 -3.81 26.45 -53.09
C PHE A 163 -2.40 26.95 -53.45
N LEU A 164 -1.66 27.50 -52.49
CA LEU A 164 -0.28 27.95 -52.70
C LEU A 164 0.68 26.79 -53.00
N ILE A 165 0.38 25.58 -52.53
CA ILE A 165 1.17 24.37 -52.82
C ILE A 165 0.63 23.62 -54.06
N VAL A 166 -0.70 23.56 -54.23
CA VAL A 166 -1.32 22.81 -55.33
C VAL A 166 -1.08 23.48 -56.69
N ILE A 167 -1.17 24.82 -56.76
CA ILE A 167 -0.96 25.56 -58.02
C ILE A 167 0.44 25.34 -58.63
N PRO A 168 1.57 25.46 -57.88
CA PRO A 168 2.88 25.21 -58.46
C PRO A 168 3.08 23.74 -58.83
N ILE A 169 2.56 22.78 -58.05
CA ILE A 169 2.64 21.35 -58.40
C ILE A 169 1.90 21.08 -59.71
N LEU A 170 0.72 21.67 -59.90
CA LEU A 170 -0.06 21.51 -61.13
C LEU A 170 0.64 22.18 -62.33
N GLY A 171 1.30 23.33 -62.12
CA GLY A 171 2.12 23.99 -63.12
C GLY A 171 3.33 23.15 -63.54
N ILE A 172 4.04 22.55 -62.58
CA ILE A 172 5.17 21.64 -62.85
C ILE A 172 4.68 20.39 -63.60
N ALA A 173 3.54 19.82 -63.20
CA ALA A 173 2.95 18.67 -63.89
C ALA A 173 2.55 18.99 -65.33
N TYR A 174 1.95 20.17 -65.57
CA TYR A 174 1.64 20.63 -66.91
C TYR A 174 2.91 20.84 -67.75
N LEU A 175 3.92 21.48 -67.17
CA LEU A 175 5.20 21.72 -67.85
C LEU A 175 5.94 20.41 -68.16
N ALA A 176 5.87 19.42 -67.27
CA ALA A 176 6.38 18.07 -67.49
C ALA A 176 5.62 17.33 -68.60
N PHE A 177 4.32 17.58 -68.77
CA PHE A 177 3.55 16.98 -69.86
C PHE A 177 3.87 17.64 -71.22
N THR A 178 4.08 18.96 -71.25
CA THR A 178 4.35 19.68 -72.51
C THR A 178 5.81 19.64 -72.93
N ASN A 179 6.75 19.56 -71.98
CA ASN A 179 8.20 19.61 -72.21
C ASN A 179 8.91 18.45 -71.50
N GLN A 180 8.58 17.21 -71.85
CA GLN A 180 9.20 16.01 -71.26
C GLN A 180 10.73 16.01 -71.40
N GLU A 181 11.26 16.54 -72.50
CA GLU A 181 12.70 16.51 -72.82
C GLU A 181 13.54 17.54 -72.04
N LEU A 182 12.94 18.61 -71.50
CA LEU A 182 13.66 19.66 -70.74
C LEU A 182 13.80 19.32 -69.25
N LEU A 183 12.93 18.45 -68.73
CA LEU A 183 12.90 18.06 -67.31
C LEU A 183 13.47 16.66 -67.05
N PHE A 184 13.40 15.77 -68.05
CA PHE A 184 14.00 14.44 -67.98
C PHE A 184 14.94 14.31 -69.18
N GLY A 185 16.24 14.54 -68.93
CA GLY A 185 17.27 14.35 -69.95
C GLY A 185 17.24 12.94 -70.55
N ASN A 186 17.65 12.84 -71.80
CA ASN A 186 17.48 11.67 -72.67
C ASN A 186 17.72 10.31 -71.99
N GLU A 187 16.81 9.38 -72.23
CA GLU A 187 16.85 7.99 -71.76
C GLU A 187 18.21 7.34 -72.07
N SER A 188 18.89 6.85 -71.02
CA SER A 188 20.24 6.30 -71.13
C SER A 188 20.31 4.77 -71.17
N PHE A 189 19.25 4.05 -71.58
CA PHE A 189 19.34 2.58 -71.67
C PHE A 189 18.52 1.98 -72.82
N LYS A 190 19.20 1.69 -73.93
CA LYS A 190 18.73 0.75 -74.96
C LYS A 190 19.03 -0.68 -74.50
N HIS A 191 18.00 -1.51 -74.35
CA HIS A 191 18.17 -2.96 -74.27
C HIS A 191 17.75 -3.60 -75.59
N GLU A 192 18.77 -3.90 -76.38
CA GLU A 192 18.74 -4.71 -77.59
C GLU A 192 18.47 -6.18 -77.18
N LYS A 193 17.33 -6.70 -77.60
CA LYS A 193 16.95 -8.11 -77.45
C LYS A 193 17.49 -8.88 -78.65
N ASP A 194 18.63 -9.52 -78.48
CA ASP A 194 19.02 -10.63 -79.33
C ASP A 194 18.90 -11.97 -78.60
N SER A 195 18.18 -12.85 -79.28
CA SER A 195 17.76 -14.17 -78.88
C SER A 195 18.89 -15.19 -78.88
N ILE A 196 19.11 -15.89 -77.77
CA ILE A 196 19.63 -17.25 -77.81
C ILE A 196 18.86 -18.12 -76.79
N LYS A 197 18.02 -19.00 -77.32
CA LYS A 197 17.48 -20.16 -76.61
C LYS A 197 18.52 -21.26 -76.65
N ILE A 198 19.01 -21.74 -75.52
CA ILE A 198 19.52 -23.11 -75.41
C ILE A 198 18.97 -23.73 -74.13
N ASN A 199 18.33 -24.87 -74.34
CA ASN A 199 17.72 -25.75 -73.36
C ASN A 199 18.78 -26.78 -72.95
N ALA A 200 18.91 -27.10 -71.67
CA ALA A 200 19.16 -28.47 -71.18
C ALA A 200 19.41 -28.50 -69.66
N THR A 201 18.57 -29.26 -68.98
CA THR A 201 18.76 -29.89 -67.67
C THR A 201 20.05 -30.72 -67.59
N VAL A 202 20.85 -30.58 -66.52
CA VAL A 202 21.57 -31.69 -65.87
C VAL A 202 21.66 -31.45 -64.37
N SER A 203 21.56 -32.55 -63.66
CA SER A 203 21.39 -32.82 -62.24
C SER A 203 22.70 -32.93 -61.45
N VAL A 204 22.53 -33.12 -60.13
CA VAL A 204 23.36 -33.95 -59.22
C VAL A 204 24.44 -33.27 -58.34
N TYR A 205 24.19 -33.43 -57.02
CA TYR A 205 25.06 -33.63 -55.84
C TYR A 205 26.15 -32.63 -55.40
N VAL A 206 25.90 -32.07 -54.20
CA VAL A 206 26.67 -32.15 -52.93
C VAL A 206 28.20 -32.30 -53.00
N LYS A 207 28.95 -31.34 -52.42
CA LYS A 207 29.87 -31.59 -51.27
C LYS A 207 30.47 -30.31 -50.64
N ASP A 208 30.19 -30.20 -49.34
CA ASP A 208 31.00 -29.82 -48.17
C ASP A 208 32.27 -28.94 -48.23
N THR A 209 32.43 -28.30 -47.06
CA THR A 209 33.66 -27.82 -46.38
C THR A 209 34.21 -26.49 -46.92
N VAL A 210 34.42 -25.44 -46.12
CA VAL A 210 35.40 -25.37 -45.02
C VAL A 210 35.02 -24.29 -43.97
N LYS A 211 35.46 -24.56 -42.73
CA LYS A 211 35.39 -23.82 -41.46
C LYS A 211 36.10 -22.44 -41.46
N VAL A 212 35.79 -21.64 -40.41
CA VAL A 212 36.69 -20.97 -39.42
C VAL A 212 35.92 -19.75 -38.87
N ASP A 213 35.34 -19.84 -37.64
CA ASP A 213 35.91 -19.41 -36.33
C ASP A 213 35.87 -17.87 -36.14
N SER A 214 35.47 -17.22 -35.05
CA SER A 214 35.07 -17.49 -33.65
C SER A 214 34.25 -16.25 -33.20
N THR A 215 33.33 -16.23 -32.24
CA THR A 215 33.55 -16.20 -30.77
C THR A 215 32.20 -16.24 -30.02
N GLN A 216 32.25 -16.80 -28.81
CA GLN A 216 31.13 -17.09 -27.89
C GLN A 216 30.77 -15.93 -26.93
N MET A 217 29.52 -15.93 -26.45
CA MET A 217 29.09 -15.91 -25.02
C MET A 217 27.55 -16.04 -25.01
N LYS A 218 26.95 -17.23 -24.90
CA LYS A 218 26.68 -18.11 -23.73
C LYS A 218 25.87 -17.45 -22.60
N ILE A 219 24.54 -17.66 -22.67
CA ILE A 219 23.59 -17.66 -21.56
C ILE A 219 23.30 -19.14 -21.24
N ALA A 220 23.42 -19.56 -19.97
CA ALA A 220 22.52 -20.51 -19.29
C ALA A 220 23.13 -21.12 -18.02
N ASP A 221 22.27 -21.14 -16.99
CA ASP A 221 22.03 -22.17 -15.99
C ASP A 221 23.09 -22.54 -14.94
N SER A 222 22.78 -22.19 -13.69
CA SER A 222 23.21 -22.91 -12.49
C SER A 222 22.08 -23.82 -11.99
N LEU A 223 22.09 -25.03 -12.54
CA LEU A 223 21.92 -26.36 -11.92
C LEU A 223 21.00 -26.54 -10.70
N LYS A 224 19.96 -27.34 -10.92
CA LYS A 224 19.50 -28.39 -9.99
C LYS A 224 20.37 -29.66 -10.13
N THR A 225 20.36 -30.41 -9.04
CA THR A 225 20.61 -31.87 -8.90
C THR A 225 22.00 -32.30 -8.44
N LEU A 226 22.05 -32.71 -7.16
CA LEU A 226 22.86 -33.85 -6.75
C LEU A 226 21.91 -34.80 -6.00
N LYS A 227 21.80 -36.03 -6.51
CA LYS A 227 20.93 -37.10 -6.02
C LYS A 227 21.63 -37.88 -4.90
N LYS A 228 20.79 -38.36 -3.96
CA LYS A 228 20.76 -39.70 -3.32
C LYS A 228 22.08 -40.34 -2.85
N ASP A 229 22.10 -40.68 -1.56
CA ASP A 229 22.28 -42.06 -1.07
C ASP A 229 21.66 -42.17 0.35
N SER A 230 20.70 -43.08 0.60
CA SER A 230 20.91 -44.46 1.08
C SER A 230 21.49 -44.43 2.52
N ILE A 231 20.88 -44.89 3.62
CA ILE A 231 20.35 -46.23 3.95
C ILE A 231 19.93 -46.27 5.46
N VAL A 232 18.80 -46.93 5.76
CA VAL A 232 18.52 -47.87 6.89
C VAL A 232 18.44 -47.40 8.39
N LYS A 233 17.18 -47.43 8.86
CA LYS A 233 16.54 -48.00 10.10
C LYS A 233 16.97 -47.68 11.56
N PRO A 234 15.99 -47.78 12.50
CA PRO A 234 16.05 -47.33 13.90
C PRO A 234 16.24 -48.49 14.92
N VAL A 235 16.23 -48.16 16.23
CA VAL A 235 16.35 -48.99 17.49
C VAL A 235 17.70 -48.65 18.18
N GLU A 236 17.80 -48.22 19.46
CA GLU A 236 17.27 -48.81 20.71
C GLU A 236 17.24 -47.85 21.93
N LYS A 237 16.38 -48.23 22.90
CA LYS A 237 16.04 -47.84 24.30
C LYS A 237 17.17 -47.27 25.19
N ALA A 238 16.94 -46.53 26.30
CA ALA A 238 16.02 -46.80 27.42
C ALA A 238 15.72 -45.54 28.31
N VAL A 239 14.46 -45.26 28.69
CA VAL A 239 13.79 -45.44 30.03
C VAL A 239 14.29 -44.44 31.12
N GLN A 240 13.47 -43.57 31.72
CA GLN A 240 12.53 -43.85 32.81
C GLN A 240 11.42 -42.77 32.99
N VAL A 241 10.19 -43.25 33.16
CA VAL A 241 9.07 -42.62 33.90
C VAL A 241 8.85 -43.49 35.14
N PRO A 242 8.27 -42.96 36.23
CA PRO A 242 7.17 -43.72 36.83
C PRO A 242 5.91 -42.89 37.14
N THR A 243 4.83 -43.67 37.13
CA THR A 243 3.38 -43.47 37.19
C THR A 243 2.79 -42.89 38.50
N THR A 244 1.58 -42.34 38.34
CA THR A 244 0.55 -41.93 39.33
C THR A 244 0.08 -43.06 40.27
N PRO A 245 -0.65 -42.74 41.37
CA PRO A 245 -2.12 -42.93 41.33
C PRO A 245 -3.00 -41.98 42.21
N ASN A 246 -4.16 -41.58 41.65
CA ASN A 246 -5.54 -41.71 42.16
C ASN A 246 -5.96 -41.20 43.57
N LYS A 247 -7.03 -40.35 43.66
CA LYS A 247 -8.28 -40.61 44.45
C LYS A 247 -9.35 -39.46 44.53
N THR A 248 -10.58 -39.83 44.13
CA THR A 248 -11.94 -39.62 44.74
C THR A 248 -12.60 -38.25 45.05
N LYS A 249 -13.74 -38.02 44.35
CA LYS A 249 -15.14 -37.65 44.74
C LYS A 249 -15.46 -36.94 46.08
N ALA A 250 -16.30 -35.89 46.00
CA ALA A 250 -17.49 -35.58 46.84
C ALA A 250 -18.31 -34.46 46.13
N LYS A 251 -19.51 -34.65 45.57
CA LYS A 251 -20.89 -34.77 46.14
C LYS A 251 -21.24 -33.73 47.21
N TRP A 252 -22.11 -32.78 46.87
CA TRP A 252 -22.97 -32.05 47.80
C TRP A 252 -24.41 -32.02 47.27
N GLN A 253 -25.34 -32.48 48.11
CA GLN A 253 -26.73 -32.02 48.17
C GLN A 253 -26.75 -30.89 49.22
N LYS A 254 -27.58 -29.86 49.14
CA LYS A 254 -29.04 -29.83 49.20
C LYS A 254 -29.49 -28.42 48.83
#